data_AF-A0AAW2XWP8-F1
#
_entry.id   AF-A0AAW2XWP8-F1
#
_cell.length_a   1.000
_cell.length_b   1.000
_cell.length_c   1.000
_cell.angle_alpha   90.00
_cell.angle_beta   90.00
_cell.angle_gamma   90.00
#
_symmetry.space_group_name_H-M   'P 1'
#
loop_
_entity.id
_entity.type
_entity.pdbx_description
1 polymer ?
#
loop_
_entity_poly.entity_id
_entity_poly.type
_entity_poly.pdbx_seq_one_letter_code
_entity_poly.pdbx_strand_id
1 'polypeptide(L)'
;MRMAQDAGASHLLAYSDSQLIVKQVNGEYEAKEESMMQYLQQIEELKTKFKSFQLHQIPREENIKADSLSKLASALEDCKNMAYHYAASASTTNPTGYPAHFIK
;
A
#
# COMPACT_ATOMS: atom_id res chain seq x y z
N MET A 1 7.96 7.20 5.38
CA MET A 1 8.89 7.57 6.47
C MET A 1 10.30 7.03 6.24
N ARG A 2 10.48 5.75 5.88
CA ARG A 2 11.81 5.15 5.62
C ARG A 2 12.65 5.96 4.62
N MET A 3 12.09 6.34 3.47
CA MET A 3 12.79 7.21 2.50
C MET A 3 13.24 8.55 3.09
N ALA A 4 12.46 9.15 3.99
CA ALA A 4 12.84 10.40 4.66
C ALA A 4 13.98 10.17 5.67
N GLN A 5 13.99 9.02 6.35
CA GLN A 5 15.08 8.59 7.22
C GLN A 5 16.37 8.36 6.41
N ASP A 6 16.28 7.66 5.29
CA ASP A 6 17.42 7.39 4.40
C ASP A 6 17.98 8.70 3.80
N ALA A 7 17.12 9.69 3.58
CA ALA A 7 17.51 11.04 3.18
C ALA A 7 18.07 11.91 4.33
N GLY A 8 18.16 11.37 5.56
CA GLY A 8 18.70 12.08 6.72
C GLY A 8 17.77 13.13 7.35
N ALA A 9 16.47 13.09 7.07
CA ALA A 9 15.52 14.04 7.64
C ALA A 9 15.35 13.82 9.16
N SER A 10 15.43 14.91 9.93
CA SER A 10 15.23 14.87 11.39
C SER A 10 13.82 15.29 11.82
N HIS A 11 13.10 16.02 10.97
CA HIS A 11 11.74 16.49 11.23
C HIS A 11 10.86 16.06 10.06
N LEU A 12 9.68 15.51 10.38
CA LEU A 12 8.77 15.01 9.36
C LEU A 12 7.38 15.63 9.52
N LEU A 13 6.94 16.33 8.47
CA LEU A 13 5.59 16.84 8.31
C LEU A 13 4.93 16.05 7.17
N ALA A 14 3.90 15.29 7.51
CA ALA A 14 3.18 14.42 6.59
C ALA A 14 1.74 14.89 6.40
N TYR A 15 1.19 14.59 5.23
CA TYR A 15 -0.18 14.92 4.86
C TYR A 15 -0.89 13.67 4.33
N SER A 16 -2.16 13.53 4.66
CA SER A 16 -3.02 12.44 4.20
C SER A 16 -4.44 12.95 4.01
N ASP A 17 -5.17 12.43 3.03
CA ASP A 17 -6.60 12.67 2.86
C ASP A 17 -7.47 11.65 3.62
N SER A 18 -6.87 10.56 4.09
CA SER A 18 -7.58 9.54 4.86
C SER A 18 -7.74 9.98 6.31
N GLN A 19 -8.92 10.50 6.64
CA GLN A 19 -9.28 10.93 7.99
C GLN A 19 -9.08 9.82 9.03
N LEU A 20 -9.44 8.59 8.68
CA LEU A 20 -9.31 7.43 9.57
C LEU A 20 -7.86 7.24 10.00
N ILE A 21 -6.95 7.24 9.03
CA ILE A 21 -5.52 7.04 9.29
C ILE A 21 -4.94 8.21 10.08
N VAL A 22 -5.30 9.46 9.75
CA VAL A 22 -4.84 10.63 10.48
C VAL A 22 -5.23 10.55 11.94
N LYS A 23 -6.51 10.27 12.23
CA LYS A 23 -7.03 10.18 13.60
C LYS A 23 -6.44 9.01 14.37
N GLN A 24 -6.25 7.85 13.74
CA GLN A 24 -5.63 6.70 14.40
C GLN A 24 -4.16 6.95 14.74
N VAL A 25 -3.41 7.55 13.81
CA VAL A 25 -1.99 7.87 14.02
C VAL A 25 -1.81 9.00 15.05
N ASN A 26 -2.76 9.92 15.15
CA ASN A 26 -2.75 10.98 16.17
C ASN A 26 -3.28 10.49 17.53
N GLY A 27 -3.72 9.23 17.64
CA GLY A 27 -4.26 8.67 18.89
C GLY A 27 -5.68 9.15 19.22
N GLU A 28 -6.36 9.80 18.28
CA GLU A 28 -7.76 10.24 18.43
C GLU A 28 -8.73 9.05 18.30
N TYR A 29 -8.40 8.09 17.42
CA TYR A 29 -9.19 6.87 17.17
C TYR A 29 -8.39 5.61 17.50
N GLU A 30 -9.07 4.61 18.06
CA GLU A 30 -8.49 3.28 18.29
C GLU A 30 -8.62 2.39 17.04
N ALA A 31 -7.61 1.54 16.83
CA ALA A 31 -7.67 0.46 15.86
C ALA A 31 -8.19 -0.82 16.53
N LYS A 32 -9.22 -1.44 15.96
CA LYS A 32 -9.81 -2.69 16.48
C LYS A 32 -9.26 -3.94 15.78
N GLU A 33 -8.92 -3.81 14.51
CA GLU A 33 -8.39 -4.90 13.70
C GLU A 33 -6.90 -5.10 13.98
N GLU A 34 -6.49 -6.36 14.17
CA GLU A 34 -5.11 -6.72 14.51
C GLU A 34 -4.10 -6.20 13.48
N SER A 35 -4.43 -6.32 12.20
CA SER A 35 -3.61 -5.82 11.10
C SER A 35 -3.35 -4.31 11.19
N MET A 36 -4.37 -3.54 11.59
CA MET A 36 -4.23 -2.09 11.76
C MET A 36 -3.45 -1.75 13.03
N MET A 37 -3.62 -2.51 14.12
CA MET A 37 -2.81 -2.34 15.34
C MET A 37 -1.32 -2.56 15.07
N GLN A 38 -0.98 -3.62 14.32
CA GLN A 38 0.40 -3.89 13.89
C GLN A 38 0.96 -2.75 13.03
N TYR A 39 0.15 -2.20 12.12
CA TYR A 39 0.54 -1.04 11.31
C TYR A 39 0.80 0.20 12.16
N LEU A 40 -0.05 0.50 13.14
CA LEU A 40 0.15 1.63 14.06
C LEU A 40 1.42 1.45 14.90
N GLN A 41 1.71 0.23 15.37
CA GLN A 41 2.95 -0.05 16.09
C GLN A 41 4.18 0.27 15.23
N GLN A 42 4.19 -0.12 13.95
CA GLN A 42 5.28 0.22 13.04
C GLN A 42 5.42 1.73 12.83
N ILE A 43 4.30 2.46 12.77
CA ILE A 43 4.33 3.92 12.71
C ILE A 43 4.95 4.51 13.97
N GLU A 44 4.56 4.05 15.15
CA GLU A 44 5.14 4.52 16.42
C GLU A 44 6.65 4.28 16.48
N GLU A 45 7.11 3.08 16.09
CA GLU A 45 8.54 2.77 16.01
C GLU A 45 9.27 3.71 15.04
N LEU A 46 8.67 4.01 13.88
CA LEU A 46 9.25 4.93 12.90
C LEU A 46 9.24 6.38 13.38
N LYS A 47 8.20 6.82 14.10
CA LYS A 47 8.11 8.17 14.69
C LYS A 47 9.29 8.41 15.63
N THR A 48 9.70 7.42 16.43
CA THR A 48 10.86 7.55 17.35
C THR A 48 12.18 7.86 16.65
N LYS A 49 12.28 7.63 15.33
CA LYS A 49 13.48 7.92 14.54
C LYS A 49 13.58 9.40 14.15
N PHE A 50 12.51 10.18 14.29
CA PHE A 50 12.48 11.61 14.01
C PHE A 50 12.46 12.40 15.32
N LYS A 51 13.06 13.59 15.32
CA LYS A 51 12.98 14.53 16.45
C LYS A 51 11.58 15.13 16.58
N SER A 52 10.88 15.28 15.45
CA SER A 52 9.46 15.66 15.46
C SER A 52 8.73 15.01 14.29
N PHE A 53 7.48 14.62 14.55
CA PHE A 53 6.56 14.10 13.55
C PHE A 53 5.21 14.79 13.68
N GLN A 54 4.63 15.20 12.57
CA GLN A 54 3.26 15.71 12.50
C GLN A 54 2.54 15.10 11.30
N LEU A 55 1.26 14.76 11.49
CA LEU A 55 0.39 14.27 10.43
C LEU A 55 -0.87 15.13 10.39
N HIS A 56 -1.13 15.75 9.24
CA HIS A 56 -2.30 16.58 9.02
C HIS A 56 -3.22 15.98 7.97
N GLN A 57 -4.52 16.18 8.17
CA GLN A 57 -5.51 15.89 7.16
C GLN A 57 -5.51 17.01 6.11
N ILE A 58 -5.54 16.65 4.84
CA ILE A 58 -5.78 17.58 3.72
C ILE A 58 -7.01 17.14 2.90
N PRO A 59 -7.69 18.05 2.21
CA PRO A 59 -8.72 17.70 1.24
C PRO A 59 -8.18 16.76 0.15
N ARG A 60 -9.06 15.93 -0.41
CA ARG A 60 -8.70 14.98 -1.49
C ARG A 60 -8.16 15.71 -2.71
N GLU A 61 -8.68 16.91 -2.98
CA GLU A 61 -8.29 17.83 -4.05
C GLU A 61 -6.87 18.36 -3.88
N GLU A 62 -6.30 18.32 -2.67
CA GLU A 62 -4.92 18.74 -2.40
C GLU A 62 -3.95 17.54 -2.44
N ASN A 63 -4.47 16.31 -2.31
CA ASN A 63 -3.66 15.08 -2.30
C ASN A 63 -3.44 14.46 -3.70
N ILE A 64 -3.64 15.25 -4.77
CA ILE A 64 -3.62 14.78 -6.17
C ILE A 64 -2.34 14.01 -6.51
N LYS A 65 -1.18 14.47 -6.01
CA LYS A 65 0.12 13.83 -6.32
C LYS A 65 0.20 12.42 -5.75
N ALA A 66 -0.17 12.23 -4.49
CA ALA A 66 -0.15 10.91 -3.87
C ALA A 66 -1.20 9.98 -4.50
N ASP A 67 -2.38 10.50 -4.82
CA ASP A 67 -3.43 9.73 -5.49
C ASP A 67 -3.01 9.27 -6.89
N SER A 68 -2.39 10.15 -7.68
CA SER A 68 -1.89 9.81 -9.03
C SER A 68 -0.85 8.69 -8.96
N LEU A 69 0.06 8.76 -7.99
CA LEU A 69 1.07 7.72 -7.78
C LEU A 69 0.44 6.39 -7.34
N SER A 70 -0.55 6.44 -6.44
CA SER A 70 -1.27 5.25 -5.97
C SER A 70 -1.99 4.55 -7.13
N LYS A 71 -2.71 5.31 -7.96
CA LYS A 71 -3.40 4.78 -9.16
C LYS A 71 -2.43 4.14 -10.15
N LEU A 72 -1.28 4.78 -10.37
CA LEU A 72 -0.24 4.21 -11.24
C LEU A 72 0.28 2.87 -10.69
N ALA A 73 0.53 2.80 -9.38
CA ALA A 73 0.99 1.58 -8.72
C ALA A 73 -0.06 0.45 -8.80
N SER A 74 -1.33 0.76 -8.54
CA SER A 74 -2.44 -0.21 -8.67
C SER A 74 -2.57 -0.73 -10.11
N ALA A 75 -2.53 0.16 -11.11
CA ALA A 75 -2.61 -0.25 -12.51
C ALA A 75 -1.44 -1.16 -12.94
N LEU A 76 -0.24 -0.92 -12.41
CA LEU A 76 0.91 -1.78 -12.65
C LEU A 76 0.72 -3.16 -12.01
N GLU A 77 0.14 -3.23 -10.82
CA GLU A 77 -0.14 -4.49 -10.14
C GLU A 77 -1.23 -5.30 -10.86
N ASP A 78 -2.29 -4.63 -11.30
CA ASP A 78 -3.34 -5.24 -12.12
C ASP A 78 -2.78 -5.83 -13.42
N CYS A 79 -1.84 -5.12 -14.06
CA CYS A 79 -1.17 -5.58 -15.27
C CYS A 79 -0.32 -6.83 -15.01
N LYS A 80 0.42 -6.88 -13.89
CA LYS A 80 1.18 -8.09 -13.50
C LYS A 80 0.25 -9.26 -13.22
N ASN A 81 -0.84 -9.03 -12.50
CA ASN A 81 -1.81 -10.07 -12.17
C ASN A 81 -2.45 -10.67 -13.42
N MET A 82 -2.77 -9.83 -14.42
CA MET A 82 -3.24 -10.28 -15.73
C MET A 82 -2.19 -11.13 -16.45
N ALA A 83 -0.92 -10.71 -16.43
CA ALA A 83 0.18 -11.46 -17.05
C ALA A 83 0.39 -12.83 -16.36
N TYR A 84 0.29 -12.90 -15.03
CA TYR A 84 0.35 -14.15 -14.29
C TYR A 84 -0.82 -15.07 -14.64
N HIS A 85 -2.05 -14.56 -14.72
CA HIS A 85 -3.21 -15.36 -15.14
C HIS A 85 -3.06 -15.88 -16.57
N TYR A 86 -2.56 -15.06 -17.50
CA TYR A 86 -2.31 -15.47 -18.88
C TYR A 86 -1.24 -16.57 -18.97
N ALA A 87 -0.10 -16.41 -18.29
CA ALA A 87 0.98 -17.41 -18.27
C ALA A 87 0.56 -18.74 -17.59
N ALA A 88 -0.24 -18.66 -16.52
CA ALA A 88 -0.79 -19.83 -15.85
C ALA A 88 -1.80 -20.59 -16.73
N SER A 89 -2.59 -19.86 -17.54
CA SER A 89 -3.53 -20.46 -18.50
C SER A 89 -2.86 -21.08 -19.73
N ALA A 90 -1.70 -20.59 -20.15
CA ALA A 90 -0.92 -21.14 -21.27
C ALA A 90 -0.18 -22.44 -20.92
N SER A 91 0.04 -22.71 -19.63
CA SER A 91 0.72 -23.93 -19.14
C SER A 91 -0.22 -25.15 -19.03
N THR A 92 -1.52 -25.01 -19.29
CA THR A 92 -2.49 -26.13 -19.28
C THR A 92 -2.84 -26.68 -20.65
N THR A 93 -2.29 -26.13 -21.74
CA THR A 93 -2.46 -26.70 -23.08
C THR A 93 -1.29 -27.62 -23.41
N ASN A 94 -1.53 -28.92 -23.35
CA ASN A 94 -0.70 -29.91 -24.02
C ASN A 94 -0.64 -29.61 -25.54
N PRO A 95 0.41 -30.01 -26.27
CA PRO A 95 0.58 -29.70 -27.71
C PRO A 95 -0.52 -30.29 -28.62
N THR A 96 -1.46 -31.05 -28.05
CA THR A 96 -2.61 -31.64 -28.76
C THR A 96 -3.92 -30.84 -28.60
N GLY A 97 -3.96 -29.79 -27.77
CA GLY A 97 -5.12 -28.88 -27.66
C GLY A 97 -6.35 -29.43 -26.95
N TYR A 98 -6.28 -30.58 -26.26
CA TYR A 98 -7.41 -31.17 -25.55
C TYR A 98 -7.31 -31.03 -24.01
N PRO A 99 -8.43 -30.78 -23.29
CA PRO A 99 -8.43 -30.72 -21.84
C PRO A 99 -8.20 -32.10 -21.21
N ALA A 100 -7.41 -32.13 -20.13
CA ALA A 100 -6.86 -33.33 -19.49
C ALA A 100 -7.89 -34.37 -18.97
N HIS A 101 -9.19 -34.05 -18.92
CA HIS A 101 -10.23 -34.97 -18.46
C HIS A 101 -10.74 -35.93 -19.56
N PHE A 102 -10.24 -35.81 -20.79
CA PHE A 102 -10.68 -36.63 -21.94
C PHE A 102 -9.74 -37.79 -22.30
N ILE A 103 -8.67 -38.04 -21.53
CA ILE A 103 -7.79 -39.19 -21.76
C ILE A 103 -8.26 -40.36 -20.89
N LYS A 104 -8.92 -41.34 -21.51
CA LYS A 104 -9.10 -42.69 -20.97
C LYS A 104 -8.06 -43.62 -21.56
#